data_AF-A0A2S9T9Y9-F1
#
_entry.id   AF-A0A2S9T9Y9-F1
#
_cell.length_a   1.000
_cell.length_b   1.000
_cell.length_c   1.000
_cell.angle_alpha   90.00
_cell.angle_beta   90.00
_cell.angle_gamma   90.00
#
_symmetry.space_group_name_H-M   'P 1'
#
loop_
_entity.id
_entity.type
_entity.pdbx_description
1 polymer ?
#
loop_
_entity_poly.entity_id
_entity_poly.type
_entity_poly.pdbx_seq_one_letter_code
_entity_poly.pdbx_strand_id
1 'polypeptide(L)'
;MLDISPVLLLSSGIIFLLVVARLNSCLFKPLLQHMDERSAQIKKDLEDSKSNSADVDGFLAEANDLLSKAKREAAAIREQAYKEAKDSADVKLASAKLNLEAKSAEFAKSLQDETKALKASLLSSMPQFNESLKSKLSSI
;
A
#
# COMPACT_ATOMS: atom_id res chain seq x y z
N MET A 1 -52.45 68.25 50.59
CA MET A 1 -51.31 68.76 49.80
C MET A 1 -50.82 67.65 48.87
N LEU A 2 -51.52 67.46 47.76
CA LEU A 2 -51.06 66.70 46.60
C LEU A 2 -51.80 67.31 45.42
N ASP A 3 -51.36 68.52 45.07
CA ASP A 3 -51.76 69.17 43.84
C ASP A 3 -50.99 68.44 42.73
N ILE A 4 -51.58 67.37 42.19
CA ILE A 4 -51.03 66.66 41.04
C ILE A 4 -51.22 67.60 39.87
N SER A 5 -50.25 68.49 39.68
CA SER A 5 -50.26 69.44 38.59
C SER A 5 -50.03 68.65 37.29
N PRO A 6 -51.01 68.57 36.37
CA PRO A 6 -50.89 67.77 35.15
C PRO A 6 -49.66 68.17 34.32
N VAL A 7 -49.31 69.46 34.39
CA VAL A 7 -48.12 70.05 33.74
C VAL A 7 -46.82 69.47 34.29
N LEU A 8 -46.73 69.25 35.61
CA LEU A 8 -45.54 68.69 36.26
C LEU A 8 -45.37 67.20 35.94
N LEU A 9 -46.49 66.49 35.82
CA LEU A 9 -46.52 65.09 35.41
C LEU A 9 -46.07 64.94 33.94
N LEU A 10 -46.56 65.81 33.07
CA LEU A 10 -46.21 65.83 31.64
C LEU A 10 -44.73 66.21 31.44
N SER A 11 -44.23 67.23 32.15
CA SER A 11 -42.82 67.61 32.06
C SER A 11 -41.89 66.53 32.60
N SER A 12 -42.19 65.95 33.77
CA SER A 12 -41.44 64.80 34.33
C SER A 12 -41.47 63.60 33.38
N GLY A 13 -42.60 63.33 32.71
CA GLY A 13 -42.72 62.27 31.72
C GLY A 13 -41.84 62.50 30.49
N ILE A 14 -41.76 63.73 29.99
CA ILE A 14 -40.89 64.10 28.86
C ILE A 14 -39.41 63.92 29.24
N ILE A 15 -38.99 64.40 30.42
CA ILE A 15 -37.62 64.21 30.92
C ILE A 15 -37.33 62.70 31.06
N PHE A 16 -38.25 61.93 31.63
CA PHE A 16 -38.08 60.49 31.79
C PHE A 16 -37.90 59.79 30.43
N LEU A 17 -38.73 60.11 29.44
CA LEU A 17 -38.61 59.54 28.09
C LEU A 17 -37.29 59.93 27.40
N LEU A 18 -36.82 61.16 27.57
CA LEU A 18 -35.50 61.57 27.05
C LEU A 18 -34.35 60.79 27.70
N VAL A 19 -34.41 60.58 29.02
CA VAL A 19 -33.42 59.78 29.74
C VAL A 19 -33.45 58.32 29.29
N VAL A 20 -34.64 57.72 29.16
CA VAL A 20 -34.82 56.35 28.67
C VAL A 20 -34.28 56.21 27.24
N ALA A 21 -34.57 57.16 26.35
CA ALA A 21 -34.06 57.15 24.99
C ALA A 21 -32.53 57.23 24.95
N ARG A 22 -31.94 58.10 25.79
CA ARG A 22 -30.48 58.23 25.90
C ARG A 22 -29.85 56.96 26.45
N LEU A 23 -30.45 56.35 27.46
CA LEU A 23 -29.99 55.13 28.10
C LEU A 23 -30.12 53.91 27.17
N ASN A 24 -31.17 53.84 26.36
CA ASN A 24 -31.36 52.79 25.35
C ASN A 24 -30.20 52.74 24.36
N SER A 25 -29.81 53.90 23.82
CA SER A 25 -28.70 54.01 22.88
C SER A 25 -27.33 53.83 23.55
N CYS A 26 -27.17 54.32 24.79
CA CYS A 26 -25.86 54.35 25.45
C CYS A 26 -25.50 53.07 26.22
N LEU A 27 -26.48 52.34 26.76
CA LEU A 27 -26.24 51.22 27.67
C LEU A 27 -26.91 49.92 27.22
N PHE A 28 -28.21 49.96 26.94
CA PHE A 28 -28.94 48.73 26.61
C PHE A 28 -28.48 48.12 25.29
N LYS A 29 -28.36 48.94 24.24
CA LYS A 29 -27.91 48.48 22.93
C LYS A 29 -26.50 47.85 22.95
N PRO A 30 -25.45 48.50 23.49
CA PRO A 30 -24.12 47.89 23.54
C PRO A 30 -24.06 46.65 24.46
N LEU A 31 -24.82 46.63 25.55
CA LEU A 31 -24.84 45.49 26.47
C LEU A 31 -25.50 44.26 25.84
N LEU A 32 -26.64 44.44 25.17
CA LEU A 32 -27.31 43.37 24.44
C LEU A 32 -26.46 42.89 23.26
N GLN A 33 -25.82 43.80 22.53
CA GLN A 33 -24.91 43.43 21.45
C GLN A 33 -23.76 42.54 21.95
N HIS A 34 -23.13 42.88 23.08
CA HIS A 34 -22.09 42.03 23.67
C HIS A 34 -22.61 40.64 24.10
N MET A 35 -23.84 40.56 24.60
CA MET A 35 -24.46 39.28 24.94
C MET A 35 -24.75 38.43 23.70
N ASP A 36 -25.22 39.05 22.63
CA ASP A 36 -25.49 38.39 21.35
C ASP A 36 -24.19 37.94 20.68
N GLU A 37 -23.16 38.79 20.65
CA GLU A 37 -21.83 38.45 20.13
C GLU A 37 -21.23 37.25 20.88
N ARG A 38 -21.31 37.26 22.21
CA ARG A 38 -20.81 36.15 23.02
C ARG A 38 -21.60 34.86 22.78
N SER A 39 -22.92 34.95 22.66
CA SER A 39 -23.78 33.80 22.37
C SER A 39 -23.52 33.23 20.98
N ALA A 40 -23.33 34.10 19.99
CA ALA A 40 -22.97 33.73 18.63
C ALA A 40 -21.58 33.07 18.58
N GLN A 41 -20.60 33.61 19.30
CA GLN A 41 -19.26 33.04 19.39
C GLN A 41 -19.28 31.64 20.01
N ILE A 42 -19.97 31.44 21.14
CA ILE A 42 -20.09 30.12 21.77
C ILE A 42 -20.75 29.11 20.83
N LYS A 43 -21.81 29.52 20.12
CA LYS A 43 -22.49 28.65 19.16
C LYS A 43 -21.55 28.26 18.02
N LYS A 44 -20.77 29.21 17.51
CA LYS A 44 -19.78 28.97 16.46
C LYS A 44 -18.67 28.03 16.94
N ASP A 45 -18.09 28.29 18.11
CA ASP A 45 -17.03 27.46 18.69
C ASP A 45 -17.52 26.00 18.91
N LEU A 46 -18.78 25.82 19.30
CA LEU A 46 -19.39 24.49 19.45
C LEU A 46 -19.58 23.79 18.10
N GLU A 47 -20.03 24.53 17.07
CA GLU A 47 -20.19 24.01 15.71
C GLU A 47 -18.84 23.62 15.10
N ASP A 48 -17.83 24.49 15.23
CA ASP A 48 -16.45 24.25 14.77
C ASP A 48 -15.81 23.06 15.51
N SER A 49 -16.06 22.91 16.81
CA SER A 49 -15.58 21.74 17.57
C SER A 49 -16.26 20.43 17.11
N LYS A 50 -17.53 20.50 16.73
CA LYS A 50 -18.31 19.34 16.27
C LYS A 50 -17.91 18.93 14.86
N SER A 51 -17.75 19.90 13.94
CA SER A 51 -17.28 19.64 12.58
C SER A 51 -15.87 19.05 12.60
N ASN A 52 -14.95 19.63 13.38
CA ASN A 52 -13.59 19.10 13.51
C ASN A 52 -13.55 17.66 14.06
N SER A 53 -14.49 17.30 14.94
CA SER A 53 -14.60 15.91 15.44
C SER A 53 -15.13 14.95 14.36
N ALA A 54 -16.12 15.37 13.58
CA ALA A 54 -16.66 14.58 12.47
C ALA A 54 -15.62 14.38 11.34
N ASP A 55 -14.81 15.40 11.07
CA ASP A 55 -13.74 15.33 10.08
C ASP A 55 -12.64 14.33 10.50
N VAL A 56 -12.30 14.30 11.80
CA VAL A 56 -11.34 13.31 12.35
C VAL A 56 -11.84 11.88 12.20
N ASP A 57 -13.12 11.62 12.50
CA ASP A 57 -13.72 10.30 12.32
C ASP A 57 -13.76 9.89 10.83
N GLY A 58 -14.04 10.84 9.94
CA GLY A 58 -13.99 10.65 8.48
C GLY A 58 -12.58 10.28 7.99
N PHE A 59 -11.56 11.03 8.42
CA PHE A 59 -10.17 10.73 8.07
C PHE A 59 -9.69 9.38 8.62
N LEU A 60 -10.12 8.99 9.83
CA LEU A 60 -9.82 7.66 10.37
C LEU A 60 -10.46 6.55 9.56
N ALA A 61 -11.70 6.73 9.09
CA ALA A 61 -12.38 5.75 8.24
C ALA A 61 -11.65 5.62 6.88
N GLU A 62 -11.30 6.73 6.25
CA GLU A 62 -10.54 6.73 4.99
C GLU A 62 -9.16 6.09 5.13
N ALA A 63 -8.42 6.42 6.20
CA ALA A 63 -7.12 5.82 6.48
C ALA A 63 -7.21 4.31 6.68
N ASN A 64 -8.25 3.82 7.39
CA ASN A 64 -8.47 2.39 7.56
C ASN A 64 -8.84 1.69 6.25
N ASP A 65 -9.67 2.30 5.40
CA ASP A 65 -10.02 1.75 4.09
C ASP A 65 -8.77 1.67 3.19
N LEU A 66 -7.96 2.73 3.16
CA LEU A 66 -6.71 2.76 2.41
C LEU A 66 -5.72 1.70 2.91
N LEU A 67 -5.58 1.55 4.23
CA LEU A 67 -4.71 0.52 4.82
C LEU A 67 -5.21 -0.89 4.49
N SER A 68 -6.53 -1.11 4.50
CA SER A 68 -7.15 -2.39 4.14
C SER A 68 -6.91 -2.73 2.67
N LYS A 69 -7.10 -1.76 1.76
CA LYS A 69 -6.80 -1.91 0.33
C LYS A 69 -5.33 -2.21 0.10
N ALA A 70 -4.42 -1.42 0.68
CA ALA A 70 -2.98 -1.64 0.56
C ALA A 70 -2.56 -3.03 1.07
N LYS A 71 -3.13 -3.51 2.18
CA LYS A 71 -2.89 -4.87 2.67
C LYS A 71 -3.37 -5.95 1.70
N ARG A 72 -4.55 -5.79 1.10
CA ARG A 72 -5.08 -6.73 0.09
C ARG A 72 -4.22 -6.74 -1.17
N GLU A 73 -3.81 -5.58 -1.65
CA GLU A 73 -2.91 -5.46 -2.80
C GLU A 73 -1.54 -6.09 -2.52
N ALA A 74 -0.96 -5.83 -1.35
CA ALA A 74 0.31 -6.45 -0.96
C ALA A 74 0.21 -7.98 -0.83
N ALA A 75 -0.92 -8.50 -0.36
CA ALA A 75 -1.19 -9.94 -0.31
C ALA A 75 -1.32 -10.52 -1.73
N ALA A 76 -2.04 -9.83 -2.63
CA ALA A 76 -2.20 -10.24 -4.02
C ALA A 76 -0.85 -10.24 -4.78
N ILE A 77 -0.03 -9.22 -4.59
CA ILE A 77 1.31 -9.14 -5.18
C ILE A 77 2.20 -10.28 -4.68
N ARG A 78 2.18 -10.60 -3.38
CA ARG A 78 2.93 -11.74 -2.85
C ARG A 78 2.46 -13.05 -3.46
N GLU A 79 1.15 -13.29 -3.48
CA GLU A 79 0.60 -14.53 -4.03
C GLU A 79 0.97 -14.67 -5.51
N GLN A 80 0.86 -13.60 -6.29
CA GLN A 80 1.23 -13.59 -7.69
C GLN A 80 2.73 -13.85 -7.89
N ALA A 81 3.59 -13.19 -7.11
CA ALA A 81 5.04 -13.44 -7.16
C ALA A 81 5.40 -14.88 -6.77
N TYR A 82 4.73 -15.47 -5.77
CA TYR A 82 4.91 -16.87 -5.40
C TYR A 82 4.48 -17.81 -6.53
N LYS A 83 3.35 -17.53 -7.17
CA LYS A 83 2.84 -18.33 -8.27
C LYS A 83 3.77 -18.25 -9.49
N GLU A 84 4.18 -17.05 -9.88
CA GLU A 84 5.13 -16.85 -10.98
C GLU A 84 6.49 -17.51 -10.71
N ALA A 85 7.00 -17.42 -9.48
CA ALA A 85 8.24 -18.10 -9.08
C ALA A 85 8.10 -19.62 -9.16
N LYS A 86 6.96 -20.17 -8.74
CA LYS A 86 6.68 -21.61 -8.81
C LYS A 86 6.54 -22.08 -10.26
N ASP A 87 5.77 -21.37 -11.08
CA ASP A 87 5.60 -21.67 -12.50
C ASP A 87 6.96 -21.60 -13.23
N SER A 88 7.79 -20.59 -12.93
CA SER A 88 9.15 -20.47 -13.48
C SER A 88 10.05 -21.63 -13.04
N ALA A 89 9.96 -22.05 -11.77
CA ALA A 89 10.71 -23.18 -11.26
C ALA A 89 10.30 -24.49 -11.95
N ASP A 90 8.99 -24.74 -12.10
CA ASP A 90 8.46 -25.93 -12.76
C ASP A 90 8.87 -25.98 -14.24
N VAL A 91 8.81 -24.85 -14.96
CA VAL A 91 9.28 -24.75 -16.35
C VAL A 91 10.78 -25.02 -16.45
N LYS A 92 11.60 -24.46 -15.56
CA LYS A 92 13.05 -24.72 -15.52
C LYS A 92 13.35 -26.17 -15.21
N LEU A 93 12.61 -26.79 -14.29
CA LEU A 93 12.80 -28.18 -13.90
C LEU A 93 12.41 -29.13 -15.04
N ALA A 94 11.29 -28.87 -15.72
CA ALA A 94 10.88 -29.61 -16.91
C ALA A 94 11.91 -29.48 -18.05
N SER A 95 12.38 -28.26 -18.33
CA SER A 95 13.43 -28.01 -19.33
C SER A 95 14.75 -28.69 -18.96
N ALA A 96 15.17 -28.64 -17.70
CA ALA A 96 16.38 -29.31 -17.24
C ALA A 96 16.28 -30.84 -17.41
N LYS A 97 15.12 -31.44 -17.11
CA LYS A 97 14.87 -32.86 -17.34
C LYS A 97 14.95 -33.24 -18.82
N LEU A 98 14.29 -32.47 -19.70
CA LEU A 98 14.35 -32.71 -21.14
C LEU A 98 15.77 -32.59 -21.70
N ASN A 99 16.51 -31.57 -21.25
CA ASN A 99 17.92 -31.40 -21.63
C ASN A 99 18.79 -32.55 -21.12
N LEU A 100 18.54 -33.05 -19.90
CA LEU A 100 19.26 -34.18 -19.33
C LEU A 100 19.00 -35.47 -20.11
N GLU A 101 17.74 -35.74 -20.46
CA GLU A 101 17.35 -36.89 -21.29
C GLU A 101 17.99 -36.81 -22.68
N ALA A 102 17.96 -35.64 -23.31
CA ALA A 102 18.61 -35.43 -24.61
C ALA A 102 20.12 -35.68 -24.53
N LYS A 103 20.81 -35.11 -23.52
CA LYS A 103 22.24 -35.34 -23.30
C LYS A 103 22.57 -36.80 -22.99
N SER A 104 21.72 -37.48 -22.23
CA SER A 104 21.90 -38.89 -21.92
C SER A 104 21.77 -39.77 -23.18
N ALA A 105 20.80 -39.48 -24.04
CA ALA A 105 20.63 -40.17 -25.32
C ALA A 105 21.81 -39.91 -26.27
N GLU A 106 22.28 -38.66 -26.35
CA GLU A 106 23.45 -38.29 -27.14
C GLU A 106 24.73 -38.98 -26.63
N PHE A 107 24.93 -39.00 -25.32
CA PHE A 107 26.06 -39.69 -24.67
C PHE A 107 26.03 -41.20 -24.93
N ALA A 108 24.86 -41.84 -24.84
CA ALA A 108 24.71 -43.27 -25.14
C ALA A 108 25.06 -43.58 -26.60
N LYS A 109 24.66 -42.71 -27.54
CA LYS A 109 25.00 -42.85 -28.96
C LYS A 109 26.50 -42.67 -29.20
N SER A 110 27.11 -41.64 -28.60
CA SER A 110 28.55 -41.39 -28.67
C SER A 110 29.36 -42.58 -28.13
N LEU A 111 28.98 -43.15 -26.97
CA LEU A 111 29.62 -44.35 -26.43
C LEU A 111 29.53 -45.54 -27.39
N GLN A 112 28.38 -45.72 -28.04
CA GLN A 112 28.20 -46.82 -28.99
C GLN A 112 29.11 -46.65 -30.21
N ASP A 113 29.24 -45.42 -30.72
CA ASP A 113 30.09 -45.10 -31.86
C ASP A 113 31.58 -45.18 -31.51
N GLU A 114 31.98 -44.70 -30.32
CA GLU A 114 33.35 -44.86 -29.79
C GLU A 114 33.69 -46.34 -29.59
N THR A 115 32.77 -47.15 -29.08
CA THR A 115 32.98 -48.60 -28.90
C THR A 115 33.19 -49.30 -30.25
N LYS A 116 32.42 -48.93 -31.28
CA LYS A 116 32.60 -49.44 -32.64
C LYS A 116 33.95 -49.02 -33.22
N ALA A 117 34.31 -47.74 -33.08
CA ALA A 117 35.59 -47.20 -33.55
C ALA A 117 36.77 -47.87 -32.85
N LEU A 118 36.70 -48.06 -31.53
CA LEU A 118 37.72 -48.75 -30.74
C LEU A 118 37.85 -50.21 -31.18
N LYS A 119 36.74 -50.94 -31.37
CA LYS A 119 36.77 -52.32 -31.91
C LYS A 119 37.43 -52.39 -33.28
N ALA A 120 37.07 -51.47 -34.19
CA ALA A 120 37.65 -51.43 -35.53
C ALA A 120 39.16 -51.15 -35.49
N SER A 121 39.58 -50.19 -34.65
CA SER A 121 40.99 -49.87 -34.42
C SER A 121 41.75 -51.06 -33.83
N LEU A 122 41.19 -51.72 -32.82
CA LEU A 122 41.81 -52.89 -32.17
C LEU A 122 41.98 -54.06 -33.16
N LEU A 123 40.97 -54.34 -33.99
CA LEU A 123 41.05 -55.35 -35.05
C LEU A 123 42.12 -55.01 -36.09
N SER A 124 42.23 -53.73 -36.48
CA SER A 124 43.29 -53.27 -37.40
C SER A 124 44.68 -53.36 -36.78
N SER A 125 44.79 -53.22 -35.45
CA SER A 125 46.05 -53.28 -34.70
C SER A 125 46.48 -54.72 -34.35
N MET A 126 45.55 -55.67 -34.40
CA MET A 126 45.74 -57.07 -34.02
C MET A 126 46.85 -57.82 -34.79
N PRO A 127 47.10 -57.56 -36.09
CA PRO A 127 48.22 -58.13 -36.82
C PRO A 127 49.57 -57.67 -36.26
N GLN A 128 49.74 -56.38 -35.98
CA GLN A 128 50.97 -55.84 -35.36
C GLN A 128 51.17 -56.37 -33.93
N PHE A 129 50.07 -56.55 -33.19
CA PHE A 129 50.12 -57.17 -31.88
C PHE A 129 50.55 -58.64 -31.94
N ASN A 130 50.03 -59.42 -32.91
CA ASN A 130 50.47 -60.80 -33.14
C ASN A 130 51.93 -60.87 -33.59
N GLU A 131 52.36 -59.98 -34.47
CA GLU A 131 53.74 -59.96 -34.97
C GLU A 131 54.74 -59.63 -33.85
N SER A 132 54.42 -58.66 -33.00
CA SER A 132 55.24 -58.32 -31.82
C SER A 132 55.26 -59.43 -30.76
N LEU A 133 54.15 -60.13 -30.54
CA LEU A 133 54.13 -61.33 -29.68
C LEU A 133 54.95 -62.47 -30.26
N LYS A 134 54.84 -62.74 -31.57
CA LYS A 134 55.60 -63.79 -32.25
C LYS A 134 57.10 -63.49 -32.18
N SER A 135 57.50 -62.24 -32.44
CA SER A 135 58.87 -61.74 -32.29
C SER A 135 59.42 -61.96 -30.88
N LYS A 136 58.65 -61.61 -29.84
CA LYS A 136 59.03 -61.83 -28.43
C LYS A 136 59.15 -63.32 -28.09
N LEU A 137 58.26 -64.16 -28.61
CA LEU A 137 58.26 -65.60 -28.34
C LEU A 137 59.37 -66.35 -29.09
N SER A 138 59.72 -65.93 -30.31
CA SER A 138 60.86 -66.47 -31.06
C SER A 138 62.23 -65.99 -30.55
N SER A 139 62.23 -64.99 -29.66
CA SER A 139 63.43 -64.45 -29.02
C SER A 139 63.68 -65.07 -27.62
N ILE A 140 62.88 -66.07 -27.24
CA ILE A 140 63.03 -66.97 -26.09
C ILE A 140 63.36 -68.37 -26.62
#